data_AF-A0A8T3S5M6-F1
#
_entry.id   AF-A0A8T3S5M6-F1
#
_cell.length_a   1.000
_cell.length_b   1.000
_cell.length_c   1.000
_cell.angle_alpha   90.00
_cell.angle_beta   90.00
_cell.angle_gamma   90.00
#
_symmetry.space_group_name_H-M   'P 1'
#
loop_
_entity.id
_entity.type
_entity.pdbx_description
1 polymer ?
#
loop_
_entity_poly.entity_id
_entity_poly.type
_entity_poly.pdbx_seq_one_letter_code
_entity_poly.pdbx_strand_id
1 'polypeptide(L)'
;ALVGLTVLLVVVNSIRMALMSRSDEIEIMRLVGASDAFVRWPFIFEGLLVGLLGALVTLGLLSLAAAPISQLATTIAGQVPVGFGDRLSSQVAAVVMTAGLGLGGFGAWLSVRAYLRP
;
A
#
# COMPACT_ATOMS: atom_id res chain seq x y z
N ALA A 1 1.50 14.74 4.87
CA ALA A 1 1.77 14.16 6.21
C ALA A 1 0.51 13.52 6.81
N LEU A 2 -0.58 14.26 7.04
CA LEU A 2 -1.81 13.76 7.67
C LEU A 2 -2.42 12.53 6.96
N VAL A 3 -2.57 12.57 5.63
CA VAL A 3 -3.12 11.42 4.87
C VAL A 3 -2.28 10.16 5.04
N GLY A 4 -0.95 10.28 5.00
CA GLY A 4 -0.05 9.14 5.22
C GLY A 4 -0.18 8.55 6.62
N LEU A 5 -0.38 9.39 7.64
CA LEU A 5 -0.66 8.94 9.00
C LEU A 5 -2.00 8.20 9.09
N THR A 6 -3.05 8.73 8.48
CA THR A 6 -4.37 8.08 8.44
C THR A 6 -4.29 6.70 7.80
N VAL A 7 -3.58 6.57 6.67
CA VAL A 7 -3.37 5.29 6.00
C VAL A 7 -2.63 4.30 6.90
N LEU A 8 -1.57 4.74 7.59
CA LEU A 8 -0.85 3.89 8.54
C LEU A 8 -1.77 3.38 9.65
N LEU A 9 -2.60 4.25 10.24
CA LEU A 9 -3.54 3.86 11.29
C LEU A 9 -4.58 2.84 10.81
N VAL A 10 -5.10 3.02 9.58
CA VAL A 10 -6.07 2.10 8.97
C VAL A 10 -5.43 0.73 8.75
N VAL A 11 -4.22 0.67 8.19
CA VAL A 11 -3.49 -0.59 7.97
C VAL A 11 -3.23 -1.30 9.29
N VAL A 12 -2.77 -0.57 10.32
CA VAL A 12 -2.52 -1.13 11.65
C VAL A 12 -3.78 -1.72 12.25
N ASN A 13 -4.90 -0.99 12.21
CA ASN A 13 -6.14 -1.48 12.77
C ASN A 13 -6.71 -2.67 11.99
N SER A 14 -6.55 -2.69 10.67
CA SER A 14 -6.98 -3.81 9.83
C SER A 14 -6.22 -5.09 10.15
N ILE A 15 -4.89 -5.02 10.26
CA ILE A 15 -4.05 -6.18 10.60
C ILE A 15 -4.37 -6.67 12.02
N ARG A 16 -4.65 -5.75 12.95
CA ARG A 16 -5.11 -6.10 14.30
C ARG A 16 -6.40 -6.92 14.28
N MET A 17 -7.38 -6.50 13.47
CA MET A 17 -8.63 -7.25 13.30
C MET A 17 -8.39 -8.63 12.68
N ALA A 18 -7.54 -8.73 11.66
CA ALA A 18 -7.17 -9.99 11.05
C ALA A 18 -6.48 -10.95 12.02
N LEU A 19 -5.56 -10.44 12.85
CA LEU A 19 -4.89 -11.19 13.92
C LEU A 19 -5.88 -11.72 14.94
N MET A 20 -6.81 -10.89 15.41
CA MET A 20 -7.83 -11.30 16.38
C MET A 20 -8.76 -12.37 15.81
N SER A 21 -9.10 -12.30 14.51
CA SER A 21 -9.91 -13.33 13.85
C SER A 21 -9.18 -14.67 13.68
N ARG A 22 -7.85 -14.69 13.78
CA ARG A 22 -7.00 -15.88 13.61
C ARG A 22 -6.27 -16.26 14.91
N SER A 23 -6.71 -15.76 16.06
CA SER A 23 -6.06 -16.01 17.35
C SER A 23 -5.89 -17.50 17.63
N ASP A 24 -6.90 -18.28 17.31
CA ASP A 24 -6.96 -19.72 17.63
C ASP A 24 -6.01 -20.52 16.74
N GLU A 25 -5.89 -20.16 15.45
CA GLU A 25 -4.89 -20.76 14.54
C GLU A 25 -3.47 -20.43 15.01
N ILE A 26 -3.23 -19.19 15.44
CA ILE A 26 -1.91 -18.75 15.92
C ILE A 26 -1.54 -19.47 17.22
N GLU A 27 -2.50 -19.71 18.11
CA GLU A 27 -2.30 -20.48 19.33
C GLU A 27 -1.91 -21.93 19.01
N ILE A 28 -2.61 -22.58 18.07
CA ILE A 28 -2.25 -23.93 17.59
C ILE A 28 -0.84 -23.93 17.01
N MET A 29 -0.49 -22.96 16.16
CA MET A 29 0.85 -22.86 15.59
C MET A 29 1.94 -22.74 16.66
N ARG A 30 1.68 -21.97 17.72
CA ARG A 30 2.60 -21.81 18.86
C ARG A 30 2.74 -23.09 19.68
N LEU A 31 1.67 -23.86 19.85
CA LEU A 31 1.69 -25.15 20.56
C LEU A 31 2.55 -26.20 19.85
N VAL A 32 2.66 -26.14 18.52
CA VAL A 32 3.52 -27.03 17.72
C VAL A 32 4.96 -26.50 17.63
N GLY A 33 5.29 -25.39 18.30
CA GLY A 33 6.64 -24.82 18.37
C GLY A 33 7.01 -23.90 17.21
N ALA A 34 6.04 -23.33 16.49
CA ALA A 34 6.32 -22.37 15.42
C ALA A 34 6.97 -21.09 15.99
N SER A 35 8.03 -20.61 15.33
CA SER A 35 8.70 -19.35 15.71
C SER A 35 7.78 -18.14 15.50
N ASP A 36 7.94 -17.10 16.30
CA ASP A 36 7.21 -15.84 16.13
C ASP A 36 7.38 -15.25 14.72
N ALA A 37 8.53 -15.47 14.07
CA ALA A 37 8.74 -15.04 12.69
C ALA A 37 7.80 -15.72 11.69
N PHE A 38 7.47 -16.99 11.91
CA PHE A 38 6.58 -17.77 11.05
C PHE A 38 5.13 -17.29 11.16
N VAL A 39 4.70 -16.91 12.37
CA VAL A 39 3.39 -16.29 12.62
C VAL A 39 3.29 -14.91 11.97
N ARG A 40 4.40 -14.16 11.90
CA ARG A 40 4.43 -12.77 11.42
C ARG A 40 4.42 -12.61 9.91
N TRP A 41 5.05 -13.55 9.21
CA TRP A 41 5.24 -13.51 7.77
C TRP A 41 3.94 -13.31 6.97
N PRO A 42 2.81 -14.04 7.22
CA PRO A 42 1.58 -13.85 6.46
C PRO A 42 1.03 -12.40 6.53
N PHE A 43 1.16 -11.73 7.67
CA PHE A 43 0.67 -10.35 7.85
C PHE A 43 1.52 -9.33 7.09
N ILE A 44 2.83 -9.56 6.99
CA ILE A 44 3.70 -8.71 6.16
C ILE A 44 3.33 -8.86 4.68
N PHE A 45 3.01 -10.07 4.24
CA PHE A 45 2.54 -10.33 2.87
C PHE A 45 1.22 -9.64 2.58
N GLU A 46 0.28 -9.68 3.53
CA GLU A 46 -1.01 -9.00 3.39
C GLU A 46 -0.83 -7.48 3.21
N GLY A 47 0.04 -6.85 4.01
CA GLY A 47 0.34 -5.41 3.86
C GLY A 47 1.05 -5.05 2.55
N LEU A 48 2.00 -5.88 2.12
CA LEU A 48 2.67 -5.70 0.82
C LEU A 48 1.68 -5.82 -0.35
N LEU A 49 0.79 -6.82 -0.30
CA LEU A 49 -0.26 -7.01 -1.32
C LEU A 49 -1.22 -5.84 -1.36
N VAL A 50 -1.68 -5.34 -0.21
CA VAL A 50 -2.54 -4.15 -0.13
C VAL A 50 -1.84 -2.93 -0.72
N GLY A 51 -0.56 -2.71 -0.38
CA GLY A 51 0.24 -1.62 -0.92
C GLY A 51 0.46 -1.71 -2.43
N LEU A 52 0.74 -2.91 -2.94
CA LEU A 52 0.92 -3.19 -4.36
C LEU A 52 -0.37 -2.97 -5.15
N LEU A 53 -1.49 -3.54 -4.68
CA LEU A 53 -2.79 -3.37 -5.31
C LEU A 53 -3.22 -1.91 -5.32
N GLY A 54 -3.03 -1.19 -4.21
CA GLY A 54 -3.29 0.24 -4.13
C GLY A 54 -2.48 1.05 -5.14
N ALA A 55 -1.19 0.73 -5.30
CA ALA A 55 -0.32 1.38 -6.29
C ALA A 55 -0.79 1.09 -7.73
N LEU A 56 -1.11 -0.17 -8.05
CA LEU A 56 -1.61 -0.56 -9.37
C LEU A 56 -2.93 0.14 -9.72
N VAL A 57 -3.88 0.16 -8.78
CA VAL A 57 -5.16 0.85 -8.96
C VAL A 57 -4.94 2.36 -9.16
N THR A 58 -4.05 2.97 -8.37
CA THR A 58 -3.72 4.40 -8.51
C THR A 58 -3.14 4.71 -9.88
N LEU A 59 -2.22 3.87 -10.38
CA LEU A 59 -1.62 4.04 -11.70
C LEU A 59 -2.63 3.82 -12.84
N GLY A 60 -3.51 2.83 -12.71
CA GLY A 60 -4.61 2.61 -13.65
C GLY A 60 -5.58 3.79 -13.69
N LEU A 61 -5.93 4.35 -12.53
CA LEU A 61 -6.79 5.54 -12.47
C LEU A 61 -6.09 6.77 -13.07
N LEU A 62 -4.80 6.95 -12.80
CA LEU A 62 -4.03 8.06 -13.33
C LEU A 62 -3.94 8.01 -14.85
N SER A 63 -3.73 6.83 -15.44
CA SER A 63 -3.67 6.66 -16.90
C SER A 63 -5.03 6.93 -17.56
N LEU A 64 -6.13 6.47 -16.95
CA LEU A 64 -7.48 6.74 -17.42
C LEU A 64 -7.86 8.22 -17.30
N ALA A 65 -7.44 8.89 -16.23
CA ALA A 65 -7.71 10.31 -16.01
C ALA A 65 -6.85 11.23 -16.90
N ALA A 66 -5.64 10.80 -17.28
CA ALA A 66 -4.73 11.61 -18.11
C ALA A 66 -5.34 11.95 -19.49
N ALA A 67 -6.08 11.03 -20.10
CA ALA A 67 -6.71 11.24 -21.41
C ALA A 67 -7.74 12.40 -21.43
N PRO A 68 -8.79 12.42 -20.60
CA PRO A 68 -9.76 13.52 -20.58
C PRO A 68 -9.15 14.84 -20.08
N ILE A 69 -8.22 14.78 -19.11
CA ILE A 69 -7.56 15.98 -18.57
C ILE A 69 -6.73 16.68 -19.65
N SER A 70 -6.00 15.91 -20.48
CA SER A 70 -5.19 16.49 -21.55
C SER A 70 -6.03 17.11 -22.67
N GLN A 71 -7.20 16.55 -22.99
CA GLN A 71 -8.14 17.12 -23.96
C GLN A 71 -8.76 18.44 -23.49
N LEU A 72 -9.13 18.53 -22.21
CA LEU A 72 -9.67 19.77 -21.62
C LEU A 72 -8.59 20.87 -21.48
N ALA A 73 -7.36 20.48 -21.14
CA ALA A 73 -6.26 21.42 -20.99
C ALA A 73 -5.88 22.08 -22.32
N THR A 74 -5.87 21.34 -23.43
CA THR A 74 -5.57 21.89 -24.75
C THR A 74 -6.67 22.80 -25.31
N THR A 75 -7.93 22.57 -24.93
CA THR A 75 -9.06 23.43 -25.33
C THR A 75 -9.13 24.73 -24.52
N ILE A 76 -8.73 24.72 -23.25
CA ILE A 76 -8.83 25.89 -22.35
C ILE A 76 -7.54 26.73 -22.36
N ALA A 77 -6.37 26.11 -22.45
CA ALA A 77 -5.07 26.77 -22.37
C ALA A 77 -4.19 26.29 -23.53
N GLY A 78 -4.29 26.96 -24.68
CA GLY A 78 -3.70 26.55 -25.96
C GLY A 78 -2.17 26.32 -26.02
N GLN A 79 -1.44 26.36 -24.91
CA GLN A 79 -0.01 26.07 -24.83
C GLN A 79 0.43 25.51 -23.47
N VAL A 80 -0.43 24.82 -22.72
CA VAL A 80 0.05 23.99 -21.61
C VAL A 80 0.32 22.60 -22.16
N PRO A 81 1.58 22.24 -22.49
CA PRO A 81 1.93 20.85 -22.70
C PRO A 81 1.77 20.14 -21.35
N VAL A 82 0.57 19.64 -21.08
CA VAL A 82 0.35 18.44 -20.25
C VAL A 82 0.83 17.23 -21.05
N GLY A 83 2.05 17.34 -21.57
CA GLY A 83 2.84 16.21 -22.01
C GLY A 83 3.29 15.54 -20.73
N PHE A 84 2.51 14.59 -20.25
CA PHE A 84 3.05 13.47 -19.49
C PHE A 84 4.06 12.77 -20.40
N GLY A 85 5.25 13.35 -20.58
CA GLY A 85 6.29 12.75 -21.39
C GLY A 85 6.60 11.36 -20.82
N ASP A 86 7.00 10.42 -21.66
CA ASP A 86 7.25 9.03 -21.27
C ASP A 86 8.17 8.91 -20.03
N ARG A 87 9.08 9.87 -19.85
CA ARG A 87 9.95 10.01 -18.67
C ARG A 87 9.25 10.46 -17.39
N LEU A 88 8.27 11.36 -17.47
CA LEU A 88 7.49 11.84 -16.32
C LEU A 88 6.47 10.79 -15.87
N SER A 89 5.87 10.08 -16.82
CA SER A 89 4.98 8.94 -16.55
C SER A 89 5.70 7.81 -15.81
N SER A 90 6.90 7.42 -16.29
CA SER A 90 7.70 6.38 -15.64
C SER A 90 8.21 6.78 -14.25
N GLN A 91 8.59 8.05 -14.05
CA GLN A 91 9.00 8.55 -12.73
C GLN A 91 7.83 8.54 -11.73
N VAL A 92 6.66 9.02 -12.14
CA VAL A 92 5.45 8.98 -11.29
C VAL A 92 5.08 7.54 -10.96
N ALA A 93 5.14 6.63 -11.94
CA ALA A 93 4.91 5.21 -11.72
C ALA A 93 5.88 4.62 -10.69
N ALA A 94 7.18 4.92 -10.81
CA ALA A 94 8.19 4.46 -9.86
C ALA A 94 7.96 5.01 -8.45
N VAL A 95 7.62 6.30 -8.31
CA VAL A 95 7.33 6.92 -7.01
C VAL A 95 6.09 6.31 -6.37
N VAL A 96 5.00 6.13 -7.13
CA VAL A 96 3.75 5.54 -6.61
C VAL A 96 3.96 4.08 -6.21
N MET A 97 4.68 3.30 -7.01
CA MET A 97 5.03 1.91 -6.70
C MET A 97 5.86 1.81 -5.41
N THR A 98 6.95 2.58 -5.34
CA THR A 98 7.85 2.55 -4.19
C THR A 98 7.18 3.08 -2.92
N ALA A 99 6.36 4.13 -3.03
CA ALA A 99 5.58 4.65 -1.92
C ALA A 99 4.47 3.67 -1.47
N GLY A 100 3.75 3.05 -2.40
CA GLY A 100 2.69 2.09 -2.09
C GLY A 100 3.22 0.83 -1.41
N LEU A 101 4.26 0.23 -1.99
CA LEU A 101 4.95 -0.92 -1.38
C LEU A 101 5.61 -0.54 -0.06
N GLY A 102 6.27 0.61 0.00
CA GLY A 102 6.94 1.11 1.20
C GLY A 102 5.96 1.34 2.34
N LEU A 103 4.87 2.07 2.11
CA LEU A 103 3.86 2.34 3.15
C LEU A 103 3.08 1.07 3.55
N GLY A 104 2.73 0.20 2.59
CA GLY A 104 2.03 -1.05 2.87
C GLY A 104 2.90 -2.03 3.67
N GLY A 105 4.13 -2.25 3.24
CA GLY A 105 5.09 -3.12 3.92
C GLY A 105 5.52 -2.56 5.29
N PHE A 106 5.83 -1.26 5.35
CA PHE A 106 6.23 -0.62 6.62
C PHE A 106 5.07 -0.54 7.61
N GLY A 107 3.86 -0.26 7.13
CA GLY A 107 2.63 -0.30 7.93
C GLY A 107 2.39 -1.68 8.53
N ALA A 108 2.52 -2.75 7.74
CA ALA A 108 2.38 -4.11 8.25
C ALA A 108 3.48 -4.51 9.22
N TRP A 109 4.73 -4.15 8.94
CA TRP A 109 5.84 -4.40 9.85
C TRP A 109 5.65 -3.70 11.21
N LEU A 110 5.22 -2.43 11.21
CA LEU A 110 4.89 -1.68 12.42
C LEU A 110 3.77 -2.34 13.20
N SER A 111 2.70 -2.78 12.51
CA SER A 111 1.54 -3.44 13.11
C SER A 111 1.94 -4.70 13.88
N VAL A 112 2.73 -5.54 13.23
CA VAL A 112 3.27 -6.78 13.78
C VAL A 112 4.18 -6.50 14.99
N ARG A 113 5.07 -5.51 14.89
CA ARG A 113 6.01 -5.16 15.97
C ARG A 113 5.32 -4.50 17.17
N ALA A 114 4.20 -3.84 16.94
CA ALA A 114 3.39 -3.24 18.00
C ALA A 114 2.64 -4.30 18.83
N TYR A 115 2.26 -5.44 18.22
CA TYR A 115 1.37 -6.43 18.86
C TYR A 115 2.05 -7.71 19.33
N LEU A 116 3.08 -8.16 18.61
CA LEU A 116 3.93 -9.26 19.07
C LEU A 116 5.09 -8.66 19.86
N ARG A 117 4.79 -8.17 21.06
CA ARG A 117 5.79 -8.08 22.12
C ARG A 117 5.55 -9.27 23.07
N PRO A 118 6.64 -9.90 23.55
CA PRO A 118 6.61 -11.14 24.31
C PRO A 118 5.74 -11.04 25.57
#